data_AF-A0AAD2Q5I1-F1
#
_entry.id   AF-A0AAD2Q5I1-F1
#
_cell.length_a   1.000
_cell.length_b   1.000
_cell.length_c   1.000
_cell.angle_alpha   90.00
_cell.angle_beta   90.00
_cell.angle_gamma   90.00
#
_symmetry.space_group_name_H-M   'P 1'
#
loop_
_entity.id
_entity.type
_entity.pdbx_description
1 polymer ?
#
loop_
_entity_poly.entity_id
_entity_poly.type
_entity_poly.pdbx_seq_one_letter_code
_entity_poly.pdbx_strand_id
1 'polypeptide(L)'
;MRYCSVWFFVRWKGYDPSHDQWAKHSDIFAEDAIAAFYCKYPSKPRVIAAAVFDSLPFQHPSATIRMLRQGTAIQGGGDVRGTPALD
;
A
#
# COMPACT_ATOMS: atom_id res chain seq x y z
N MET A 1 1.33 -11.61 17.64
CA MET A 1 2.24 -10.51 17.24
C MET A 1 1.54 -9.70 16.16
N ARG A 2 1.31 -8.40 16.38
CA ARG A 2 0.62 -7.52 15.41
C ARG A 2 1.66 -6.92 14.47
N TYR A 3 1.67 -7.32 13.20
CA TYR A 3 2.61 -6.82 12.19
C TYR A 3 2.09 -5.52 11.55
N CYS A 4 2.05 -4.43 12.31
CA CYS A 4 1.76 -3.11 11.73
C CYS A 4 3.10 -2.43 11.39
N SER A 5 3.65 -2.73 10.22
CA SER A 5 4.86 -2.06 9.71
C SER A 5 4.47 -0.80 8.94
N VAL A 6 5.12 0.33 9.22
CA VAL A 6 4.95 1.57 8.46
C VAL A 6 5.87 1.55 7.24
N TRP A 7 5.32 1.92 6.09
CA TRP A 7 6.03 2.04 4.82
C TRP A 7 5.79 3.41 4.22
N PHE A 8 6.81 3.94 3.54
CA PHE A 8 6.76 5.20 2.81
C PHE A 8 7.06 4.95 1.34
N PHE A 9 6.38 5.70 0.47
CA PHE A 9 6.73 5.75 -0.94
C PHE A 9 7.74 6.87 -1.14
N VAL A 10 8.98 6.51 -1.45
CA VAL A 10 10.14 7.41 -1.39
C VAL A 10 10.59 7.81 -2.78
N ARG A 11 10.79 9.11 -2.97
CA ARG A 11 11.53 9.70 -4.09
C ARG A 11 12.99 9.90 -3.69
N TRP A 12 13.91 9.22 -4.39
CA TRP A 12 15.34 9.33 -4.10
C TRP A 12 15.97 10.55 -4.78
N LYS A 13 16.79 11.30 -4.05
CA LYS A 13 17.51 12.45 -4.59
C LYS A 13 18.54 11.97 -5.63
N GLY A 14 18.52 12.60 -6.80
CA GLY A 14 19.44 12.24 -7.90
C GLY A 14 18.99 11.06 -8.75
N TYR A 15 17.79 10.52 -8.48
CA TYR A 15 17.20 9.45 -9.29
C TYR A 15 15.90 9.91 -9.94
N ASP A 16 15.64 9.33 -11.11
CA ASP A 16 14.40 9.52 -11.84
C ASP A 16 13.19 8.90 -11.12
N PRO A 17 11.97 9.37 -11.44
CA PRO A 17 10.72 8.78 -10.95
C PRO A 17 10.59 7.27 -11.03
N SER A 18 11.24 6.67 -12.03
CA SER A 18 11.24 5.22 -12.23
C SER A 18 11.85 4.44 -11.06
N HIS A 19 12.63 5.10 -10.20
CA HIS A 19 13.29 4.48 -9.04
C HIS A 19 12.50 4.66 -7.74
N ASP A 20 11.31 5.25 -7.79
CA ASP A 20 10.48 5.41 -6.60
C ASP A 20 10.02 4.08 -6.08
N GLN A 21 10.22 3.86 -4.79
CA GLN A 21 9.99 2.56 -4.17
C GLN A 21 9.34 2.70 -2.79
N TRP A 22 8.60 1.67 -2.41
CA TRP A 22 8.13 1.51 -1.04
C TRP A 22 9.29 1.05 -0.16
N ALA A 23 9.67 1.87 0.81
CA ALA A 23 10.69 1.56 1.80
C ALA A 23 10.07 1.47 3.19
N LYS A 24 10.59 0.55 4.02
CA LYS A 24 10.18 0.45 5.42
C LYS A 24 10.69 1.65 6.18
N HIS A 25 9.93 2.08 7.19
CA HIS A 25 10.38 3.14 8.09
C HIS A 25 11.75 2.85 8.73
N SER A 26 12.04 1.58 9.06
CA SER A 26 13.34 1.15 9.62
C SER A 26 14.53 1.38 8.70
N ASP A 27 14.29 1.51 7.40
CA ASP A 27 15.33 1.56 6.37
C ASP A 27 15.55 2.99 5.87
N ILE A 28 14.80 3.97 6.40
CA ILE A 28 14.85 5.38 6.00
C ILE A 28 15.48 6.21 7.12
N PHE A 29 16.73 6.63 6.93
CA PHE A 29 17.47 7.48 7.87
C PHE A 29 17.40 8.96 7.47
N ALA A 30 16.18 9.49 7.34
CA ALA A 30 15.92 10.86 6.90
C ALA A 30 14.80 11.51 7.74
N GLU A 31 15.11 11.76 9.01
CA GLU A 31 14.14 12.26 10.01
C GLU A 31 13.50 13.58 9.60
N ASP A 32 14.27 14.52 9.05
CA ASP A 32 13.77 15.83 8.60
C ASP A 32 12.72 15.70 7.49
N ALA A 33 12.95 14.79 6.54
CA ALA A 33 12.02 14.54 5.43
C ALA A 33 10.71 13.91 5.92
N ILE A 34 10.81 13.02 6.91
CA ILE A 34 9.66 12.39 7.57
C ILE A 34 8.87 13.44 8.37
N ALA A 35 9.56 14.30 9.13
CA ALA A 35 8.93 15.37 9.88
C ALA A 35 8.19 16.35 8.95
N ALA A 36 8.84 16.81 7.87
CA ALA A 36 8.22 17.66 6.87
C ALA A 36 6.99 16.98 6.22
N PHE A 37 7.06 15.68 5.96
CA PHE A 37 5.94 14.91 5.44
C PHE A 37 4.74 14.91 6.41
N TYR A 38 4.95 14.68 7.70
CA TYR A 38 3.87 14.69 8.69
C TYR A 38 3.34 16.10 9.01
N CYS A 39 4.19 17.13 8.96
CA CYS A 39 3.73 18.52 9.03
C CYS A 39 2.77 18.85 7.89
N LYS A 40 3.04 18.35 6.68
CA LYS A 40 2.18 18.55 5.52
C LYS A 40 0.93 17.65 5.55
N TYR A 41 1.04 16.46 6.12
CA TYR A 41 -0.02 15.43 6.12
C TYR A 41 -0.26 14.84 7.52
N PRO A 42 -0.84 15.61 8.46
CA PRO A 42 -0.96 15.19 9.86
C PRO A 42 -1.87 13.97 10.07
N SER A 43 -2.79 13.69 9.14
CA SER A 43 -3.73 12.55 9.23
C SER A 43 -3.18 11.23 8.64
N LYS A 44 -1.90 11.15 8.31
CA LYS A 44 -1.23 9.91 7.88
C LYS A 44 -0.34 9.39 9.03
N PRO A 45 -0.14 8.06 9.18
CA PRO A 45 -0.80 6.97 8.43
C PRO A 45 -2.27 6.81 8.84
N ARG A 46 -3.13 6.41 7.89
CA ARG A 46 -4.54 6.14 8.19
C ARG A 46 -4.63 4.88 9.05
N VAL A 47 -4.93 5.06 10.33
CA VAL A 47 -5.21 3.94 11.24
C VAL A 47 -6.62 3.45 10.96
N ILE A 48 -6.75 2.21 10.50
CA ILE A 48 -8.04 1.54 10.40
C ILE A 48 -8.25 0.81 11.72
N ALA A 49 -9.39 1.03 12.37
CA ALA A 49 -9.75 0.27 13.56
C ALA A 49 -9.77 -1.22 13.21
N ALA A 50 -9.25 -2.08 14.09
CA ALA A 50 -9.13 -3.52 13.82
C ALA A 50 -10.48 -4.12 13.39
N ALA A 51 -11.58 -3.79 14.07
CA ALA A 51 -12.92 -4.24 13.72
C ALA A 51 -13.35 -3.84 12.29
N VAL A 52 -12.94 -2.65 11.83
CA VAL A 52 -13.21 -2.21 10.45
C VAL A 52 -12.39 -3.03 9.47
N PHE A 53 -11.11 -3.29 9.78
CA PHE A 53 -10.25 -4.14 8.95
C PHE A 53 -10.79 -5.56 8.84
N ASP A 54 -11.23 -6.16 9.95
CA ASP A 54 -11.81 -7.50 9.99
C ASP A 54 -13.10 -7.60 9.17
N SER A 55 -13.87 -6.51 9.08
CA SER A 55 -15.09 -6.45 8.28
C SER A 55 -14.85 -6.29 6.78
N LEU A 56 -13.61 -6.11 6.32
CA LEU A 56 -13.32 -5.91 4.91
C LEU A 56 -13.56 -7.21 4.11
N PRO A 57 -14.21 -7.12 2.94
CA PRO A 57 -14.65 -8.30 2.18
C PRO A 57 -13.49 -9.19 1.70
N PHE A 58 -12.26 -8.66 1.61
CA PHE A 58 -11.08 -9.43 1.24
C PHE A 58 -10.45 -10.22 2.40
N GLN A 59 -10.85 -9.98 3.65
CA GLN A 59 -10.40 -10.75 4.82
C GLN A 59 -11.20 -12.04 5.01
N HIS A 60 -12.44 -12.10 4.49
CA HIS A 60 -13.30 -13.28 4.57
C HIS A 60 -13.51 -13.92 3.19
N PRO A 61 -12.70 -14.92 2.79
CA PRO A 61 -12.78 -15.55 1.47
C PRO A 61 -14.11 -16.28 1.20
N SER A 62 -14.96 -16.51 2.21
CA SER A 62 -16.23 -17.23 2.05
C SER A 62 -17.39 -16.36 1.53
N ALA A 63 -17.29 -15.02 1.56
CA ALA A 63 -18.39 -14.14 1.17
C ALA A 63 -18.35 -13.68 -0.30
N THR A 64 -17.21 -13.85 -0.99
CA THR A 64 -16.97 -13.20 -2.29
C THR A 64 -17.49 -14.00 -3.50
N ILE A 65 -17.56 -15.33 -3.45
CA ILE A 65 -17.86 -16.11 -4.66
C ILE A 65 -19.33 -15.99 -5.11
N ARG A 66 -20.28 -15.63 -4.23
CA ARG A 66 -21.70 -15.56 -4.59
C ARG A 66 -22.23 -14.20 -5.06
N MET A 67 -21.55 -13.09 -4.76
CA MET A 67 -22.04 -11.75 -5.13
C MET A 67 -21.52 -11.26 -6.49
N LEU A 68 -20.46 -11.88 -7.05
CA LEU A 68 -19.81 -11.42 -8.28
C LEU A 68 -20.31 -12.12 -9.57
N ARG A 69 -21.61 -12.42 -9.66
CA ARG A 69 -22.22 -12.87 -10.93
C ARG A 69 -23.18 -11.87 -11.57
N GLN A 70 -23.50 -10.75 -10.92
CA GLN A 70 -24.32 -9.70 -11.54
C GLN A 70 -23.69 -8.32 -11.32
N GLY A 71 -22.90 -7.91 -12.31
CA GLY A 71 -22.85 -6.53 -12.77
C GLY A 71 -22.13 -5.51 -11.89
N THR A 72 -20.79 -5.56 -11.85
CA THR A 72 -19.93 -4.36 -11.95
C THR A 72 -18.52 -4.82 -12.27
N ALA A 73 -18.01 -4.40 -13.42
CA ALA A 73 -16.62 -4.63 -13.81
C ALA A 73 -15.70 -3.86 -12.85
N ILE A 74 -15.11 -4.55 -11.88
CA ILE A 74 -13.92 -4.05 -11.19
C ILE A 74 -12.77 -4.24 -12.17
N GLN A 75 -12.35 -3.15 -12.81
CA GLN A 75 -11.09 -3.12 -13.55
C GLN A 75 -9.98 -3.58 -12.59
N GLY A 76 -9.32 -4.66 -13.00
CA GLY A 76 -8.42 -5.44 -12.16
C GLY A 76 -7.32 -4.60 -11.52
N GLY A 77 -6.97 -4.97 -10.28
CA GLY A 77 -5.69 -4.59 -9.72
C GLY A 77 -4.59 -5.12 -10.63
N GLY A 78 -3.83 -4.21 -11.24
CA GLY A 78 -2.70 -4.56 -12.08
C GLY A 78 -1.63 -5.27 -11.26
N ASP A 79 -1.16 -6.40 -11.76
CA ASP A 79 0.03 -7.06 -11.25
C ASP A 79 1.24 -6.16 -11.56
N VAL A 80 1.82 -5.55 -10.52
CA VAL A 80 2.98 -4.64 -10.64
C VAL A 80 4.31 -5.39 -10.74
N ARG A 81 4.30 -6.73 -10.72
CA ARG A 81 5.48 -7.54 -10.97
C ARG A 81 5.48 -7.97 -12.43
N GLY A 82 6.14 -7.17 -13.26
CA GLY A 82 6.36 -7.49 -14.67
C GLY A 82 6.95 -8.88 -14.82
N THR A 83 6.25 -9.76 -15.55
CA THR A 83 6.81 -11.02 -16.03
C THR A 83 7.93 -10.69 -17.01
N PRO A 84 9.18 -11.13 -16.80
CA PRO A 84 10.20 -11.00 -17.83
C PRO A 84 9.81 -11.90 -19.01
N ALA A 85 9.70 -11.31 -20.20
CA ALA A 85 9.53 -12.08 -21.43
C ALA A 85 10.82 -12.89 -21.68
N LEU A 86 10.67 -14.19 -21.89
CA LEU A 86 11.72 -15.04 -22.46
C LEU A 86 11.78 -14.75 -23.97
N ASP A 87 12.99 -14.52 -24.47
CA ASP A 87 13.32 -14.39 -25.90
C ASP A 87 12.84 -15.59 -26.73
#